data_AF-A0A2D8BPF6-F1
#
_entry.id   AF-A0A2D8BPF6-F1
#
_cell.length_a   1.000
_cell.length_b   1.000
_cell.length_c   1.000
_cell.angle_alpha   90.00
_cell.angle_beta   90.00
_cell.angle_gamma   90.00
#
_symmetry.space_group_name_H-M   'P 1'
#
loop_
_entity.id
_entity.type
_entity.pdbx_description
1 polymer ?
#
loop_
_entity_poly.entity_id
_entity_poly.type
_entity_poly.pdbx_seq_one_letter_code
_entity_poly.pdbx_strand_id
1 'polypeptide(L)'
;MTKEPKENIALVCSDCGDEQYFKIKEMEKELKDYVYCMFEADHEHKNINTERMWIKIIFGDQKKGVGYLSNQPQFISNLKEGDRCSFYTTKDGITRAELQKH
;
A
#
# COMPACT_ATOMS: atom_id res chain seq x y z
N MET A 1 -19.65 6.71 -23.05
CA MET A 1 -19.20 5.51 -22.32
C MET A 1 -17.89 5.86 -21.63
N THR A 2 -17.98 6.24 -20.36
CA THR A 2 -16.83 6.47 -19.48
C THR A 2 -16.08 5.15 -19.34
N LYS A 3 -14.87 5.09 -19.89
CA LYS A 3 -13.97 3.95 -19.67
C LYS A 3 -13.61 3.99 -18.19
N GLU A 4 -14.16 3.06 -17.41
CA GLU A 4 -13.68 2.77 -16.06
C GLU A 4 -12.16 2.53 -16.16
N PRO A 5 -11.33 3.21 -15.36
CA PRO A 5 -9.91 2.86 -15.32
C PRO A 5 -9.84 1.40 -14.84
N LYS A 6 -9.14 0.56 -15.61
CA LYS A 6 -8.85 -0.82 -15.23
C LYS A 6 -8.16 -0.78 -13.87
N GLU A 7 -8.93 -0.98 -12.80
CA GLU A 7 -8.46 -1.04 -11.40
C GLU A 7 -7.60 -2.29 -11.23
N ASN A 8 -6.35 -2.18 -11.67
CA ASN A 8 -5.28 -3.08 -11.28
C ASN A 8 -4.02 -2.22 -11.27
N ILE A 9 -3.88 -1.40 -10.23
CA ILE A 9 -2.64 -0.68 -9.95
C ILE A 9 -1.64 -1.72 -9.41
N ALA A 10 -1.27 -2.69 -10.25
CA ALA A 10 -0.40 -3.80 -9.89
C ALA A 10 1.07 -3.36 -9.95
N LEU A 11 1.47 -2.53 -9.00
CA LEU A 11 2.86 -2.27 -8.68
C LEU A 11 3.11 -2.78 -7.26
N VAL A 12 3.04 -4.10 -7.10
CA VAL A 12 3.59 -4.76 -5.91
C VAL A 12 5.06 -4.97 -6.21
N CYS A 13 5.94 -4.30 -5.45
CA CYS A 13 7.38 -4.44 -5.63
C CYS A 13 8.04 -4.87 -4.33
N SER A 14 8.46 -6.12 -4.29
CA SER A 14 9.11 -6.77 -3.14
C SER A 14 10.58 -6.38 -2.97
N ASP A 15 11.25 -5.91 -4.03
CA ASP A 15 12.70 -5.63 -4.03
C ASP A 15 13.05 -4.23 -4.58
N CYS A 16 12.07 -3.33 -4.61
CA CYS A 16 12.31 -1.95 -5.03
C CYS A 16 13.18 -1.25 -3.97
N GLY A 17 14.34 -0.74 -4.34
CA GLY A 17 15.06 0.22 -3.51
C GLY A 17 14.24 1.48 -3.21
N ASP A 18 14.69 2.28 -2.25
CA ASP A 18 13.99 3.51 -1.82
C ASP A 18 13.71 4.49 -2.97
N GLU A 19 14.60 4.55 -3.97
CA GLU A 19 14.40 5.41 -5.16
C GLU A 19 13.13 5.07 -5.94
N GLN A 20 12.84 3.78 -6.13
CA GLN A 20 11.66 3.37 -6.89
C GLN A 20 10.38 3.54 -6.07
N TYR A 21 10.47 3.42 -4.74
CA TYR A 21 9.38 3.83 -3.86
C TYR A 21 9.03 5.31 -4.03
N PHE A 22 10.03 6.21 -3.96
CA PHE A 22 9.75 7.64 -4.10
C PHE A 22 9.24 8.01 -5.49
N LYS A 23 9.68 7.34 -6.56
CA LYS A 23 9.08 7.49 -7.90
C LYS A 23 7.59 7.14 -7.91
N ILE A 24 7.21 6.04 -7.27
CA ILE A 24 5.80 5.66 -7.14
C ILE A 24 5.03 6.68 -6.29
N LYS A 25 5.63 7.21 -5.21
CA LYS A 25 5.04 8.27 -4.38
C LYS A 25 4.83 9.59 -5.12
N GLU A 26 5.65 9.91 -6.11
CA GLU A 26 5.39 11.06 -6.98
C GLU A 26 4.17 10.81 -7.87
N MET A 27 4.00 9.60 -8.40
CA MET A 27 2.80 9.22 -9.16
C MET A 27 1.53 9.17 -8.31
N GLU A 28 1.66 8.75 -7.05
CA GLU A 28 0.55 8.72 -6.08
C GLU A 28 -0.14 10.09 -5.96
N LYS A 29 0.58 11.22 -6.10
CA LYS A 29 -0.02 12.56 -5.99
C LYS A 29 -1.15 12.81 -7.00
N GLU A 30 -1.11 12.13 -8.13
CA GLU A 30 -2.15 12.18 -9.17
C GLU A 30 -3.32 11.23 -8.85
N LEU A 31 -3.11 10.22 -8.00
CA LEU A 31 -4.07 9.19 -7.59
C LEU A 31 -4.61 9.48 -6.18
N LYS A 32 -5.36 10.58 -6.03
CA LYS A 32 -5.79 11.11 -4.72
C LYS A 32 -6.57 10.13 -3.82
N ASP A 33 -7.26 9.16 -4.42
CA ASP A 33 -8.05 8.15 -3.70
C ASP A 33 -7.22 6.93 -3.29
N TYR A 34 -5.93 6.91 -3.63
CA TYR A 34 -5.02 5.80 -3.36
C TYR A 34 -3.78 6.27 -2.61
N VAL A 35 -3.22 5.36 -1.84
CA VAL A 35 -1.94 5.55 -1.16
C VAL A 35 -1.10 4.29 -1.28
N TYR A 36 0.18 4.45 -1.58
CA TYR A 36 1.15 3.39 -1.66
C TYR A 36 1.85 3.22 -0.32
N CYS A 37 1.66 2.06 0.29
CA CYS A 37 2.03 1.78 1.67
C CYS A 37 3.00 0.60 1.76
N MET A 38 3.89 0.68 2.75
CA MET A 38 4.76 -0.39 3.18
C MET A 38 4.09 -1.15 4.31
N PHE A 39 3.95 -2.45 4.13
CA PHE A 39 3.54 -3.40 5.15
C PHE A 39 4.79 -4.16 5.60
N GLU A 40 4.95 -4.30 6.91
CA GLU A 40 6.01 -5.13 7.48
C GLU A 40 5.52 -6.57 7.48
N ALA A 41 6.32 -7.49 6.95
CA ALA A 41 5.99 -8.91 6.94
C ALA A 41 6.19 -9.48 8.35
N ASP A 42 5.34 -10.42 8.75
CA ASP A 42 5.57 -11.21 9.96
C ASP A 42 6.89 -12.00 9.81
N HIS A 43 7.60 -12.19 10.93
CA HIS A 43 8.93 -12.81 11.02
C HIS A 43 9.07 -14.23 10.44
N GLU A 44 7.99 -14.80 9.87
CA GLU A 44 7.98 -16.11 9.22
C GLU A 44 8.78 -16.14 7.90
N HIS A 45 8.87 -15.02 7.18
CA HIS A 45 9.64 -14.92 5.94
C HIS A 45 11.00 -14.25 6.17
N LYS A 46 12.00 -15.05 6.55
CA LYS A 46 13.37 -14.61 6.91
C LYS A 46 14.13 -13.75 5.88
N ASN A 47 13.64 -13.63 4.65
CA ASN A 47 14.32 -12.95 3.55
C ASN A 47 13.54 -11.76 2.94
N ILE A 48 12.27 -11.54 3.34
CA ILE A 48 11.45 -10.44 2.86
C ILE A 48 10.82 -9.78 4.07
N ASN A 49 11.34 -8.62 4.45
CA ASN A 49 10.91 -7.92 5.66
C ASN A 49 9.69 -7.01 5.40
N THR A 50 9.44 -6.64 4.13
CA THR A 50 8.37 -5.71 3.78
C THR A 50 7.75 -6.03 2.43
N GLU A 51 6.47 -5.72 2.31
CA GLU A 51 5.74 -5.76 1.04
C GLU A 51 5.07 -4.40 0.85
N ARG A 52 5.13 -3.85 -0.37
CA ARG A 52 4.54 -2.55 -0.68
C ARG A 52 3.33 -2.70 -1.58
N MET A 53 2.22 -2.08 -1.20
CA MET A 53 0.91 -2.31 -1.80
C MET A 53 0.07 -1.03 -1.80
N TRP A 54 -0.95 -0.96 -2.66
CA TRP A 54 -1.88 0.17 -2.68
C TRP A 54 -3.06 -0.05 -1.77
N ILE A 55 -3.48 1.04 -1.13
CA ILE A 55 -4.70 1.12 -0.35
C ILE A 55 -5.61 2.16 -1.01
N LYS A 56 -6.86 1.79 -1.27
CA LYS A 56 -7.92 2.72 -1.66
C LYS A 56 -8.47 3.39 -0.41
N ILE A 57 -8.27 4.70 -0.29
CA ILE A 57 -8.62 5.49 0.88
C ILE A 57 -10.15 5.58 1.00
N ILE A 58 -10.67 5.30 2.20
CA ILE A 58 -12.09 5.51 2.53
C ILE A 58 -12.30 6.63 3.56
N PHE A 59 -11.26 6.92 4.34
CA PHE A 59 -11.28 7.98 5.34
C PHE A 59 -9.87 8.53 5.54
N GLY A 60 -9.74 9.86 5.61
CA GLY A 60 -8.45 10.55 5.76
C GLY A 60 -7.89 11.04 4.42
N ASP A 61 -6.57 11.15 4.34
CA ASP A 61 -5.83 11.62 3.17
C ASP A 61 -4.61 10.71 2.91
N GLN A 62 -3.79 11.04 1.91
CA GLN A 62 -2.59 10.26 1.55
C GLN A 62 -1.49 10.26 2.62
N LYS A 63 -1.58 11.08 3.67
CA LYS A 63 -0.63 11.11 4.78
C LYS A 63 -1.10 10.26 5.96
N LYS A 64 -2.40 10.16 6.20
CA LYS A 64 -2.96 9.34 7.27
C LYS A 64 -4.42 9.03 7.00
N GLY A 65 -4.78 7.76 7.18
CA GLY A 65 -6.16 7.37 6.97
C GLY A 65 -6.42 5.89 7.18
N VAL A 66 -7.57 5.49 6.69
CA VAL A 66 -8.06 4.12 6.64
C VAL A 66 -8.54 3.85 5.22
N GLY A 67 -8.33 2.63 4.74
CA GLY A 67 -8.73 2.22 3.41
C GLY A 67 -8.80 0.71 3.25
N TYR A 68 -9.08 0.28 2.03
CA TYR A 68 -9.07 -1.13 1.64
C TYR A 68 -7.85 -1.45 0.80
N LEU A 69 -7.21 -2.57 1.06
CA LEU A 69 -6.11 -3.07 0.25
C LEU A 69 -6.61 -3.32 -1.18
N SER A 70 -5.93 -2.71 -2.16
CA SER A 70 -6.34 -2.71 -3.57
C SER A 70 -5.53 -3.70 -4.42
N ASN A 71 -4.67 -4.50 -3.80
CA ASN A 71 -3.83 -5.49 -4.46
C ASN A 71 -3.79 -6.78 -3.64
N GLN A 72 -3.52 -7.89 -4.32
CA GLN A 72 -3.23 -9.17 -3.67
C GLN A 72 -1.80 -9.18 -3.10
N PRO A 73 -1.63 -9.43 -1.79
CA PRO A 73 -0.32 -9.72 -1.22
C PRO A 73 0.30 -10.98 -1.84
N GLN A 74 1.61 -10.96 -2.01
CA GLN A 74 2.40 -12.09 -2.48
C GLN A 74 3.15 -12.79 -1.35
N PHE A 75 3.56 -12.05 -0.31
CA PHE A 75 4.42 -12.56 0.76
C PHE A 75 3.77 -12.47 2.14
N ILE A 76 2.89 -11.50 2.35
CA ILE A 76 2.21 -11.34 3.63
C ILE A 76 0.93 -12.20 3.65
N SER A 77 1.07 -13.43 4.17
CA SER A 77 0.02 -14.47 4.15
C SER A 77 -1.22 -14.15 4.99
N ASN A 78 -1.11 -13.26 5.97
CA ASN A 78 -2.19 -12.84 6.86
C ASN A 78 -3.01 -11.65 6.31
N LEU A 79 -2.70 -11.19 5.10
CA LEU A 79 -3.40 -10.13 4.38
C LEU A 79 -4.06 -10.69 3.12
N LYS A 80 -5.14 -10.04 2.67
CA LYS A 80 -5.76 -10.27 1.35
C LYS A 80 -6.30 -8.97 0.78
N GLU A 81 -6.50 -8.95 -0.54
CA GLU A 81 -7.21 -7.84 -1.19
C GLU A 81 -8.58 -7.60 -0.55
N GLY A 82 -8.95 -6.33 -0.40
CA GLY A 82 -10.18 -5.92 0.27
C GLY A 82 -10.08 -5.85 1.79
N ASP A 83 -8.96 -6.26 2.40
CA ASP A 83 -8.75 -6.08 3.84
C ASP A 83 -8.71 -4.60 4.21
N ARG A 84 -9.28 -4.29 5.38
CA ARG A 84 -9.31 -2.93 5.92
C ARG A 84 -7.99 -2.64 6.64
N CYS A 85 -7.31 -1.61 6.20
CA CYS A 85 -6.00 -1.23 6.72
C CYS A 85 -6.00 0.23 7.18
N SER A 86 -5.30 0.51 8.28
CA SER A 86 -4.92 1.89 8.64
C SER A 86 -3.51 2.18 8.16
N PHE A 87 -3.26 3.43 7.81
CA PHE A 87 -1.94 3.85 7.33
C PHE A 87 -1.57 5.24 7.84
N TYR A 88 -0.27 5.51 7.87
CA TYR A 88 0.30 6.81 8.22
C TYR A 88 1.69 7.02 7.60
N THR A 89 2.00 8.25 7.25
CA THR A 89 3.31 8.65 6.71
C THR A 89 4.23 9.13 7.82
N THR A 90 5.42 8.54 7.90
CA THR A 90 6.48 8.94 8.84
C THR A 90 7.13 10.25 8.44
N LYS A 91 7.96 10.82 9.32
CA LYS A 91 8.74 12.03 9.02
C LYS A 91 9.69 11.85 7.82
N ASP A 92 10.10 10.61 7.56
CA ASP A 92 11.00 10.25 6.46
C ASP A 92 10.25 10.07 5.12
N GLY A 93 8.93 10.33 5.08
CA GLY A 93 8.11 10.19 3.87
C GLY A 93 7.70 8.76 3.54
N ILE A 94 7.97 7.81 4.44
CA ILE A 94 7.56 6.41 4.28
C ILE A 94 6.15 6.22 4.83
N THR A 95 5.22 5.75 4.00
CA THR A 95 3.86 5.43 4.43
C THR A 95 3.81 3.99 4.91
N ARG A 96 3.49 3.77 6.19
CA ARG A 96 3.36 2.45 6.80
C ARG A 96 1.89 2.09 6.92
N ALA A 97 1.55 0.81 6.75
CA ALA A 97 0.20 0.32 6.88
C ALA A 97 0.13 -0.97 7.71
N GLU A 98 -1.01 -1.12 8.40
CA GLU A 98 -1.30 -2.23 9.30
C GLU A 98 -2.76 -2.67 9.11
N LEU A 99 -2.98 -3.98 9.24
CA LEU A 99 -4.32 -4.58 9.21
C LEU A 99 -5.14 -4.11 10.42
N GLN A 100 -6.36 -3.61 10.19
CA GLN A 100 -7.33 -3.41 11.27
C GLN A 100 -8.06 -4.72 11.57
N LYS A 101 -7.62 -5.42 12.61
CA LYS A 101 -8.36 -6.57 13.15
C LYS A 101 -9.59 -6.05 13.91
N HIS A 102 -10.76 -6.56 13.57
CA HIS A 102 -12.01 -6.32 14.28
C HIS A 102 -12.11 -7.19 15.53
#